data_AF-D7B6R7-F1
#
_entry.id   AF-D7B6R7-F1
#
_cell.length_a   1.000
_cell.length_b   1.000
_cell.length_c   1.000
_cell.angle_alpha   90.00
_cell.angle_beta   90.00
_cell.angle_gamma   90.00
#
_symmetry.space_group_name_H-M   'P 1'
#
loop_
_entity.id
_entity.type
_entity.pdbx_description
1 polymer ?
#
loop_
_entity_poly.entity_id
_entity_poly.type
_entity_poly.pdbx_seq_one_letter_code
_entity_poly.pdbx_strand_id
1 'polypeptide(L)'
;MAAALDRARDTGRHYRNLGMDAYWELRRRRPALDHLVRAYERYADRNGNQLAGAVTYFAFLSFFPLLALAFAAVGYLAAVQVEVGDYLQQALDGVLPGLSEQLPIDEIAQARVGAGVIGVLGLLYAGLNAVSALREALHSIWLKNLREGPNILLRKLADLLVMLGLGAALLLAVAFTSVAQTATQWLLGLVGLDGSLLANLSLRALALVIAVGANIVIFVLAFALLSGSGRPTRMMWRGALLGAVGFEVLKAAAAVLLAGTLGNPVYASFAVLVGLLVWINLVMRLVMFSAAWTATWLPMPPPYTGSLPLPEEHGMDWTRPDWVSGVTARVAAREAAERRRARRALAGVLSLLGAAGAAGTTAWALRRRRGDRV
;
A
#
# COMPACT_ATOMS: atom_id res chain seq x y z
N MET A 1 -35.63 40.51 14.11
CA MET A 1 -35.20 39.11 14.33
C MET A 1 -34.51 38.51 13.09
N ALA A 2 -35.11 38.59 11.90
CA ALA A 2 -34.50 38.10 10.64
C ALA A 2 -33.11 38.69 10.33
N ALA A 3 -32.94 40.02 10.44
CA ALA A 3 -31.67 40.69 10.16
C ALA A 3 -30.52 40.33 11.12
N ALA A 4 -30.82 39.81 12.31
CA ALA A 4 -29.81 39.34 13.26
C ALA A 4 -29.38 37.89 12.94
N LEU A 5 -30.33 37.06 12.48
CA LEU A 5 -30.05 35.70 12.01
C LEU A 5 -29.21 35.72 10.72
N ASP A 6 -29.48 36.62 9.78
CA ASP A 6 -28.68 36.76 8.56
C ASP A 6 -27.26 37.23 8.86
N ARG A 7 -27.08 38.21 9.76
CA ARG A 7 -25.76 38.66 10.22
C ARG A 7 -24.96 37.53 10.89
N ALA A 8 -25.61 36.72 11.72
CA ALA A 8 -24.97 35.55 12.34
C ALA A 8 -24.57 34.50 11.31
N ARG A 9 -25.41 34.26 10.29
CA ARG A 9 -25.15 33.32 9.20
C ARG A 9 -23.99 33.78 8.31
N ASP A 10 -23.91 35.07 8.00
CA ASP A 10 -22.82 35.64 7.20
C ASP A 10 -21.51 35.70 7.97
N THR A 11 -21.56 36.00 9.27
CA THR A 11 -20.39 35.92 10.16
C THR A 11 -19.86 34.49 10.22
N GLY A 12 -20.74 33.50 10.37
CA GLY A 12 -20.36 32.08 10.34
C GLY A 12 -19.76 31.64 9.01
N ARG A 13 -20.30 32.12 7.87
CA ARG A 13 -19.73 31.87 6.53
C ARG A 13 -18.34 32.51 6.38
N HIS A 14 -18.14 33.72 6.89
CA HIS A 14 -16.87 34.42 6.81
C HIS A 14 -15.75 33.69 7.56
N TYR A 15 -15.99 33.27 8.81
CA TYR A 15 -15.01 32.47 9.57
C TYR A 15 -14.75 31.09 8.95
N ARG A 16 -15.78 30.46 8.37
CA ARG A 16 -15.61 29.20 7.62
C ARG A 16 -14.74 29.38 6.38
N ASN A 17 -14.93 30.46 5.64
CA ASN A 17 -14.14 30.75 4.44
C ASN A 17 -12.69 31.07 4.81
N LEU A 18 -12.44 31.87 5.85
CA LEU A 18 -11.09 32.13 6.38
C LEU A 18 -10.38 30.84 6.80
N GLY A 19 -11.10 29.93 7.47
CA GLY A 19 -10.56 28.61 7.83
C GLY A 19 -10.22 27.76 6.60
N MET A 20 -11.08 27.77 5.58
CA MET A 20 -10.81 27.09 4.30
C MET A 20 -9.61 27.68 3.57
N ASP A 21 -9.48 29.01 3.52
CA ASP A 21 -8.39 29.69 2.83
C ASP A 21 -7.05 29.39 3.49
N ALA A 22 -7.01 29.43 4.84
CA ALA A 22 -5.83 29.02 5.61
C ALA A 22 -5.48 27.53 5.40
N TYR A 23 -6.47 26.65 5.33
CA TYR A 23 -6.28 25.24 5.00
C TYR A 23 -5.66 25.05 3.60
N TRP A 24 -6.21 25.71 2.58
CA TRP A 24 -5.69 25.64 1.21
C TRP A 24 -4.29 26.27 1.08
N GLU A 25 -3.98 27.29 1.87
CA GLU A 25 -2.66 27.90 1.90
C GLU A 25 -1.62 26.99 2.57
N LEU A 26 -1.96 26.36 3.71
CA LEU A 26 -1.07 25.39 4.37
C LEU A 26 -0.77 24.19 3.45
N ARG A 27 -1.80 23.70 2.75
CA ARG A 27 -1.71 22.61 1.76
C ARG A 27 -0.78 22.98 0.60
N ARG A 28 -0.84 24.21 0.09
CA ARG A 28 0.07 24.71 -0.96
C ARG A 28 1.51 24.87 -0.48
N ARG A 29 1.71 25.29 0.77
CA ARG A 29 3.05 25.53 1.35
C ARG A 29 3.78 24.25 1.74
N ARG A 30 3.07 23.18 2.13
CA ARG A 30 3.67 21.92 2.59
C ARG A 30 3.19 20.72 1.77
N PRO A 31 3.94 20.31 0.73
CA PRO A 31 3.53 19.20 -0.15
C PRO A 31 3.40 17.86 0.59
N ALA A 32 4.14 17.66 1.68
CA ALA A 32 3.99 16.47 2.52
C ALA A 32 2.64 16.41 3.26
N LEU A 33 2.15 17.57 3.75
CA LEU A 33 0.83 17.66 4.38
C LEU A 33 -0.28 17.50 3.35
N ASP A 34 -0.14 18.11 2.17
CA ASP A 34 -1.07 17.91 1.05
C ASP A 34 -1.22 16.42 0.71
N HIS A 35 -0.09 15.71 0.57
CA HIS A 35 -0.11 14.29 0.29
C HIS A 35 -0.80 13.47 1.39
N LEU A 36 -0.57 13.80 2.66
CA LEU A 36 -1.24 13.15 3.79
C LEU A 36 -2.74 13.35 3.77
N VAL A 37 -3.19 14.57 3.50
CA VAL A 37 -4.62 14.87 3.44
C VAL A 37 -5.27 14.19 2.25
N ARG A 38 -4.63 14.17 1.06
CA ARG A 38 -5.11 13.40 -0.10
C ARG A 38 -5.24 11.90 0.21
N ALA A 39 -4.24 11.33 0.89
CA ALA A 39 -4.26 9.93 1.27
C ALA A 39 -5.42 9.63 2.24
N TYR A 40 -5.66 10.51 3.22
CA TYR A 40 -6.76 10.38 4.16
C TYR A 40 -8.14 10.56 3.49
N GLU A 41 -8.31 11.58 2.65
CA GLU A 41 -9.53 11.81 1.86
C GLU A 41 -9.85 10.56 1.02
N ARG A 42 -8.86 9.99 0.32
CA ARG A 42 -9.05 8.76 -0.45
C ARG A 42 -9.42 7.56 0.42
N TYR A 43 -8.78 7.41 1.58
CA TYR A 43 -9.10 6.35 2.54
C TYR A 43 -10.55 6.47 3.03
N ALA A 44 -11.00 7.70 3.34
CA ALA A 44 -12.36 7.98 3.78
C ALA A 44 -13.38 7.74 2.66
N ASP A 45 -13.14 8.29 1.46
CA ASP A 45 -14.00 8.15 0.28
C ASP A 45 -14.25 6.70 -0.11
N ARG A 46 -13.29 5.81 0.16
CA ARG A 46 -13.36 4.37 -0.17
C ARG A 46 -13.79 3.50 1.00
N ASN A 47 -14.33 4.08 2.07
CA ASN A 47 -14.74 3.37 3.28
C ASN A 47 -13.63 2.46 3.80
N GLY A 48 -12.38 2.97 3.87
CA GLY A 48 -11.21 2.19 4.24
C GLY A 48 -11.34 1.46 5.58
N ASN A 49 -12.10 2.01 6.54
CA ASN A 49 -12.43 1.36 7.80
C ASN A 49 -13.28 0.08 7.59
N GLN A 50 -14.28 0.14 6.71
CA GLN A 50 -15.16 -0.99 6.39
C GLN A 50 -14.40 -2.08 5.62
N LEU A 51 -13.58 -1.67 4.65
CA LEU A 51 -12.69 -2.57 3.91
C LEU A 51 -11.73 -3.30 4.86
N ALA A 52 -11.08 -2.56 5.77
CA ALA A 52 -10.24 -3.15 6.80
C ALA A 52 -11.01 -4.13 7.69
N GLY A 53 -12.26 -3.80 8.07
CA GLY A 53 -13.16 -4.68 8.82
C GLY A 53 -13.44 -6.01 8.11
N ALA A 54 -13.74 -5.98 6.82
CA ALA A 54 -14.00 -7.19 6.02
C ALA A 54 -12.78 -8.13 5.98
N VAL A 55 -11.58 -7.57 5.80
CA VAL A 55 -10.34 -8.36 5.84
C VAL A 55 -10.06 -8.91 7.24
N THR A 56 -10.31 -8.10 8.28
CA THR A 56 -10.12 -8.48 9.68
C THR A 56 -10.94 -9.71 10.05
N TYR A 57 -12.19 -9.78 9.60
CA TYR A 57 -13.06 -10.92 9.86
C TYR A 57 -12.44 -12.25 9.39
N PHE A 58 -12.00 -12.32 8.14
CA PHE A 58 -11.39 -13.53 7.60
C PHE A 58 -10.00 -13.80 8.18
N ALA A 59 -9.21 -12.74 8.44
CA ALA A 59 -7.90 -12.87 9.07
C ALA A 59 -8.02 -13.43 10.51
N PHE A 60 -8.96 -12.93 11.30
CA PHE A 60 -9.27 -13.44 12.63
C PHE A 60 -9.78 -14.88 12.57
N LEU A 61 -10.69 -15.19 11.64
CA LEU A 61 -11.16 -16.57 11.44
C LEU A 61 -10.02 -17.52 11.08
N SER A 62 -9.03 -17.06 10.29
CA SER A 62 -7.86 -17.85 9.91
C SER A 62 -6.87 -18.13 11.06
N PHE A 63 -7.00 -17.43 12.19
CA PHE A 63 -6.16 -17.64 13.37
C PHE A 63 -6.39 -19.02 14.00
N PHE A 64 -7.64 -19.48 14.12
CA PHE A 64 -7.93 -20.77 14.76
C PHE A 64 -7.38 -21.97 13.97
N PRO A 65 -7.56 -22.04 12.62
CA PRO A 65 -6.91 -23.07 11.83
C PRO A 65 -5.39 -22.98 11.84
N LEU A 66 -4.82 -21.77 11.87
CA LEU A 66 -3.37 -21.57 12.00
C LEU A 66 -2.85 -22.10 13.35
N LEU A 67 -3.60 -21.88 14.43
CA LEU A 67 -3.30 -22.41 15.75
C LEU A 67 -3.39 -23.95 15.76
N ALA A 68 -4.41 -24.53 15.13
CA ALA A 68 -4.53 -25.98 14.97
C ALA A 68 -3.35 -26.58 14.18
N LEU A 69 -2.87 -25.89 13.15
CA LEU A 69 -1.66 -26.29 12.41
C LEU A 69 -0.39 -26.17 13.26
N ALA A 70 -0.28 -25.13 14.08
CA ALA A 70 0.84 -24.99 15.02
C ALA A 70 0.85 -26.14 16.03
N PHE A 71 -0.30 -26.49 16.60
CA PHE A 71 -0.44 -27.66 17.48
C PHE A 71 -0.13 -28.97 16.77
N ALA A 72 -0.59 -29.14 15.52
CA ALA A 72 -0.27 -30.32 14.74
C ALA A 72 1.24 -30.42 14.48
N ALA A 73 1.89 -29.33 14.09
CA ALA A 73 3.34 -29.28 13.86
C ALA A 73 4.12 -29.65 15.13
N VAL A 74 3.73 -29.09 16.28
CA VAL A 74 4.23 -29.46 17.60
C VAL A 74 4.04 -30.95 17.89
N GLY A 75 2.84 -31.49 17.68
CA GLY A 75 2.54 -32.90 17.93
C GLY A 75 3.32 -33.84 17.02
N TYR A 76 3.62 -33.43 15.78
CA TYR A 76 4.52 -34.18 14.90
C TYR A 76 5.97 -34.14 15.37
N LEU A 77 6.46 -32.99 15.81
CA LEU A 77 7.83 -32.85 16.34
C LEU A 77 8.03 -33.66 17.63
N ALA A 78 7.09 -33.57 18.57
CA ALA A 78 7.10 -34.32 19.81
C ALA A 78 7.04 -35.85 19.58
N ALA A 79 6.33 -36.30 18.55
CA ALA A 79 6.25 -37.71 18.20
C ALA A 79 7.52 -38.28 17.56
N VAL A 80 8.42 -37.41 17.06
CA VAL A 80 9.66 -37.83 16.40
C VAL A 80 10.84 -37.86 17.37
N GLN A 81 10.88 -36.99 18.39
CA GLN A 81 11.95 -36.93 19.39
C GLN A 81 11.43 -36.54 20.78
N VAL A 82 11.69 -37.38 21.79
CA VAL A 82 11.33 -37.14 23.19
C VAL A 82 12.00 -35.87 23.73
N GLU A 83 13.24 -35.58 23.34
CA GLU A 83 13.98 -34.38 23.76
C GLU A 83 13.39 -33.06 23.23
N VAL A 84 12.63 -33.08 22.13
CA VAL A 84 11.96 -31.88 21.59
C VAL A 84 10.72 -31.53 22.43
N GLY A 85 10.11 -32.52 23.09
CA GLY A 85 9.00 -32.32 24.01
C GLY A 85 9.38 -31.41 25.18
N ASP A 86 10.48 -31.74 25.86
CA ASP A 86 10.99 -30.97 27.02
C ASP A 86 11.39 -29.55 26.63
N TYR A 87 12.05 -29.40 25.47
CA TYR A 87 12.46 -28.09 24.95
C TYR A 87 11.25 -27.20 24.59
N LEU A 88 10.20 -27.83 24.05
CA LEU A 88 8.97 -27.14 23.72
C LEU A 88 8.18 -26.77 24.99
N GLN A 89 8.19 -27.62 26.01
CA GLN A 89 7.60 -27.33 27.33
C GLN A 89 8.28 -26.12 27.97
N GLN A 90 9.62 -26.08 27.98
CA GLN A 90 10.39 -24.93 28.46
C GLN A 90 10.16 -23.67 27.62
N ALA A 91 10.04 -23.78 26.30
CA ALA A 91 9.75 -22.65 25.42
C ALA A 91 8.33 -22.11 25.63
N LEU A 92 7.35 -22.98 25.87
CA LEU A 92 5.97 -22.60 26.18
C LEU A 92 5.86 -21.92 27.54
N ASP A 93 6.59 -22.39 28.55
CA ASP A 93 6.67 -21.72 29.86
C ASP A 93 7.34 -20.36 29.81
N GLY A 94 8.34 -20.20 28.95
CA GLY A 94 8.99 -18.92 28.71
C GLY A 94 8.08 -17.87 28.05
N VAL A 95 7.07 -18.29 27.29
CA VAL A 95 6.17 -17.39 26.54
C VAL A 95 4.82 -17.22 27.23
N LEU A 96 4.30 -18.25 27.89
CA LEU A 96 3.01 -18.29 28.58
C LEU A 96 3.16 -19.05 29.92
N PRO A 97 3.72 -18.42 30.97
CA PRO A 97 3.92 -19.08 32.25
C PRO A 97 2.59 -19.61 32.83
N GLY A 98 2.53 -20.91 33.12
CA GLY A 98 1.36 -21.59 33.67
C GLY A 98 0.47 -22.32 32.65
N LEU A 99 0.78 -22.25 31.35
CA LEU A 99 0.09 -23.05 30.32
C LEU A 99 0.71 -24.43 30.10
N SER A 100 2.00 -24.63 30.42
CA SER A 100 2.73 -25.88 30.14
C SER A 100 2.24 -27.06 30.98
N GLU A 101 1.93 -26.82 32.27
CA GLU A 101 1.43 -27.83 33.20
C GLU A 101 0.01 -28.32 32.84
N GLN A 102 -0.70 -27.56 32.00
CA GLN A 102 -2.07 -27.84 31.57
C GLN A 102 -2.14 -28.39 30.13
N LEU A 103 -1.02 -28.52 29.43
CA LEU A 103 -0.99 -29.02 28.04
C LEU A 103 -0.59 -30.51 28.02
N PRO A 104 -1.55 -31.43 27.82
CA PRO A 104 -1.25 -32.85 27.69
C PRO A 104 -0.56 -33.11 26.34
N ILE A 105 0.77 -33.08 26.33
CA ILE A 105 1.59 -33.26 25.11
C ILE A 105 1.25 -34.58 24.40
N ASP A 106 0.99 -35.65 25.16
CA ASP A 106 0.60 -36.95 24.60
C ASP A 106 -0.75 -36.91 23.88
N GLU A 107 -1.72 -36.16 24.41
CA GLU A 107 -3.02 -35.97 23.76
C GLU A 107 -2.89 -35.11 22.49
N ILE A 108 -2.04 -34.07 22.53
CA ILE A 108 -1.71 -33.24 21.36
C ILE A 108 -1.05 -34.09 20.27
N ALA A 109 -0.13 -34.98 20.64
CA ALA A 109 0.56 -35.89 19.73
C ALA A 109 -0.40 -36.90 19.09
N GLN A 110 -1.44 -37.35 19.79
CA GLN A 110 -2.49 -38.23 19.24
C GLN A 110 -3.47 -37.47 18.33
N ALA A 111 -3.87 -36.25 18.73
CA ALA A 111 -4.80 -35.41 17.98
C ALA A 111 -4.17 -34.74 16.73
N ARG A 112 -2.84 -34.84 16.54
CA ARG A 112 -2.08 -34.12 15.50
C ARG A 112 -2.63 -34.25 14.08
N VAL A 113 -3.12 -35.44 13.71
CA VAL A 113 -3.67 -35.69 12.37
C VAL A 113 -4.99 -34.95 12.19
N GLY A 114 -5.90 -35.05 13.17
CA GLY A 114 -7.20 -34.37 13.15
C GLY A 114 -7.04 -32.85 13.16
N ALA A 115 -6.21 -32.34 14.08
CA ALA A 115 -5.86 -30.92 14.15
C ALA A 115 -5.20 -30.42 12.86
N GLY A 116 -4.33 -31.22 12.25
CA GLY A 116 -3.70 -30.94 10.97
C GLY A 116 -4.70 -30.82 9.83
N VAL A 117 -5.60 -31.79 9.67
CA VAL A 117 -6.62 -31.78 8.60
C VAL A 117 -7.59 -30.61 8.76
N ILE A 118 -8.13 -30.39 9.97
CA ILE A 118 -9.03 -29.27 10.26
C ILE A 118 -8.29 -27.94 10.07
N GLY A 119 -7.04 -27.87 10.52
CA GLY A 119 -6.17 -26.71 10.35
C GLY A 119 -5.92 -26.37 8.88
N VAL A 120 -5.58 -27.35 8.04
CA VAL A 120 -5.36 -27.12 6.60
C VAL A 120 -6.65 -26.70 5.92
N LEU A 121 -7.76 -27.42 6.11
CA LEU A 121 -9.03 -27.11 5.45
C LEU A 121 -9.58 -25.75 5.91
N GLY A 122 -9.51 -25.48 7.21
CA GLY A 122 -9.91 -24.20 7.79
C GLY A 122 -9.04 -23.05 7.31
N LEU A 123 -7.72 -23.24 7.21
CA LEU A 123 -6.80 -22.20 6.72
C LEU A 123 -6.98 -21.97 5.23
N LEU A 124 -7.20 -23.01 4.43
CA LEU A 124 -7.53 -22.86 3.02
C LEU A 124 -8.84 -22.08 2.85
N TYR A 125 -9.86 -22.35 3.66
CA TYR A 125 -11.11 -21.60 3.61
C TYR A 125 -10.91 -20.14 4.07
N ALA A 126 -10.49 -19.93 5.31
CA ALA A 126 -10.42 -18.60 5.91
C ALA A 126 -9.27 -17.75 5.31
N GLY A 127 -8.10 -18.35 5.10
CA GLY A 127 -6.92 -17.70 4.55
C GLY A 127 -7.09 -17.28 3.09
N LEU A 128 -7.67 -18.13 2.23
CA LEU A 128 -7.96 -17.72 0.84
C LEU A 128 -8.97 -16.58 0.79
N ASN A 129 -10.00 -16.62 1.64
CA ASN A 129 -10.96 -15.52 1.74
C ASN A 129 -10.32 -14.24 2.30
N ALA A 130 -9.39 -14.34 3.25
CA ALA A 130 -8.64 -13.19 3.77
C ALA A 130 -7.78 -12.53 2.68
N VAL A 131 -7.05 -13.34 1.89
CA VAL A 131 -6.25 -12.84 0.76
C VAL A 131 -7.14 -12.23 -0.31
N SER A 132 -8.24 -12.90 -0.67
CA SER A 132 -9.20 -12.37 -1.65
C SER A 132 -9.82 -11.05 -1.20
N ALA A 133 -10.28 -10.97 0.06
CA ALA A 133 -10.82 -9.75 0.65
C ALA A 133 -9.77 -8.63 0.70
N LEU A 134 -8.52 -8.94 1.06
CA LEU A 134 -7.45 -7.96 1.09
C LEU A 134 -7.14 -7.45 -0.32
N ARG A 135 -7.11 -8.34 -1.32
CA ARG A 135 -6.91 -7.98 -2.72
C ARG A 135 -8.03 -7.07 -3.22
N GLU A 136 -9.28 -7.40 -2.93
CA GLU A 136 -10.44 -6.60 -3.33
C GLU A 136 -10.46 -5.24 -2.63
N ALA A 137 -10.12 -5.19 -1.34
CA ALA A 137 -9.96 -3.95 -0.59
C ALA A 137 -8.87 -3.05 -1.18
N LEU A 138 -7.71 -3.62 -1.51
CA LEU A 138 -6.61 -2.88 -2.14
C LEU A 138 -6.99 -2.38 -3.55
N HIS A 139 -7.69 -3.19 -4.35
CA HIS A 139 -8.19 -2.76 -5.66
C HIS A 139 -9.22 -1.64 -5.55
N SER A 140 -10.13 -1.71 -4.56
CA SER A 140 -11.10 -0.65 -4.28
C SER A 140 -10.41 0.67 -3.95
N ILE A 141 -9.40 0.63 -3.05
CA ILE A 141 -8.60 1.81 -2.74
C ILE A 141 -7.85 2.29 -3.99
N TRP A 142 -7.31 1.39 -4.80
CA TRP A 142 -6.56 1.73 -6.03
C TRP A 142 -7.41 2.05 -7.25
N LEU A 143 -8.74 2.09 -7.13
CA LEU A 143 -9.69 2.40 -8.21
C LEU A 143 -9.55 1.49 -9.43
N LYS A 144 -9.25 0.21 -9.19
CA LYS A 144 -9.12 -0.76 -10.28
C LYS A 144 -10.44 -1.48 -10.50
N ASN A 145 -10.92 -1.49 -11.74
CA ASN A 145 -12.04 -2.33 -12.15
C ASN A 145 -11.62 -3.81 -12.07
N LEU A 146 -12.30 -4.61 -11.24
CA LEU A 146 -12.10 -6.07 -11.14
C LEU A 146 -12.68 -6.84 -12.36
N ARG A 147 -13.18 -6.13 -13.38
CA ARG A 147 -14.12 -6.66 -14.36
C ARG A 147 -13.48 -7.49 -15.48
N GLU A 148 -12.16 -7.51 -15.58
CA GLU A 148 -11.41 -8.36 -16.50
C GLU A 148 -10.36 -9.15 -15.71
N GLY A 149 -10.72 -10.37 -15.31
CA GLY A 149 -9.85 -11.28 -14.58
C GLY A 149 -9.81 -12.65 -15.24
N PRO A 150 -8.68 -13.38 -15.13
CA PRO A 150 -8.57 -14.75 -15.62
C PRO A 150 -9.58 -15.68 -14.95
N ASN A 151 -9.75 -16.88 -15.52
CA ASN A 151 -10.65 -17.94 -15.03
C ASN A 151 -10.60 -18.09 -13.49
N ILE A 152 -11.76 -18.31 -12.84
CA ILE A 152 -11.92 -18.33 -11.37
C ILE A 152 -10.88 -19.22 -10.69
N LEU A 153 -10.55 -20.34 -11.33
CA LEU A 153 -9.56 -21.30 -10.82
C LEU A 153 -8.13 -20.73 -10.78
N LEU A 154 -7.70 -20.02 -11.83
CA LEU A 154 -6.38 -19.38 -11.88
C LEU A 154 -6.28 -18.27 -10.81
N ARG A 155 -7.38 -17.54 -10.57
CA ARG A 155 -7.43 -16.53 -9.51
C ARG A 155 -7.27 -17.15 -8.12
N LYS A 156 -7.98 -18.25 -7.83
CA LYS A 156 -7.82 -18.96 -6.55
C LYS A 156 -6.43 -19.56 -6.37
N LEU A 157 -5.82 -20.08 -7.43
CA LEU A 157 -4.44 -20.59 -7.37
C LEU A 157 -3.44 -19.46 -7.10
N ALA A 158 -3.63 -18.29 -7.73
CA ALA A 158 -2.82 -17.11 -7.43
C ALA A 158 -3.03 -16.62 -5.99
N ASP A 159 -4.26 -16.61 -5.47
CA ASP A 159 -4.54 -16.30 -4.07
C ASP A 159 -3.85 -17.29 -3.12
N LEU A 160 -3.79 -18.57 -3.48
CA LEU A 160 -3.06 -19.58 -2.70
C LEU A 160 -1.54 -19.30 -2.67
N LEU A 161 -0.93 -19.02 -3.83
CA LEU A 161 0.49 -18.67 -3.90
C LEU A 161 0.82 -17.40 -3.09
N VAL A 162 -0.08 -16.42 -3.14
CA VAL A 162 0.05 -15.19 -2.34
C VAL A 162 -0.10 -15.49 -0.85
N MET A 163 -1.06 -16.33 -0.46
CA MET A 163 -1.24 -16.77 0.92
C MET A 163 0.02 -17.46 1.45
N LEU A 164 0.58 -18.40 0.69
CA LEU A 164 1.80 -19.11 1.05
C LEU A 164 3.02 -18.18 1.09
N GLY A 165 3.17 -17.29 0.10
CA GLY A 165 4.28 -16.35 0.03
C GLY A 165 4.27 -15.34 1.17
N LEU A 166 3.12 -14.74 1.47
CA LEU A 166 2.96 -13.83 2.60
C LEU A 166 3.09 -14.55 3.94
N GLY A 167 2.50 -15.74 4.08
CA GLY A 167 2.62 -16.57 5.27
C GLY A 167 4.08 -16.94 5.55
N ALA A 168 4.83 -17.41 4.55
CA ALA A 168 6.24 -17.71 4.66
C ALA A 168 7.07 -16.46 5.01
N ALA A 169 6.80 -15.32 4.37
CA ALA A 169 7.50 -14.07 4.67
C ALA A 169 7.26 -13.62 6.13
N LEU A 170 6.03 -13.77 6.64
CA LEU A 170 5.70 -13.47 8.03
C LEU A 170 6.38 -14.43 9.00
N LEU A 171 6.38 -15.73 8.72
CA LEU A 171 7.08 -16.73 9.54
C LEU A 171 8.58 -16.48 9.59
N LEU A 172 9.20 -16.17 8.44
CA LEU A 172 10.61 -15.80 8.37
C LEU A 172 10.90 -14.52 9.15
N ALA A 173 10.02 -13.52 9.10
CA ALA A 173 10.18 -12.29 9.88
C ALA A 173 10.12 -12.55 11.38
N VAL A 174 9.20 -13.42 11.84
CA VAL A 174 9.11 -13.81 13.26
C VAL A 174 10.35 -14.60 13.68
N ALA A 175 10.76 -15.60 12.91
CA ALA A 175 11.95 -16.40 13.18
C ALA A 175 13.21 -15.52 13.25
N PHE A 176 13.36 -14.60 12.30
CA PHE A 176 14.48 -13.68 12.24
C PHE A 176 14.47 -12.69 13.40
N THR A 177 13.30 -12.21 13.83
CA THR A 177 13.17 -11.34 15.01
C THR A 177 13.59 -12.08 16.28
N SER A 178 13.18 -13.34 16.43
CA SER A 178 13.56 -14.20 17.57
C SER A 178 15.08 -14.42 17.61
N VAL A 179 15.69 -14.81 16.48
CA VAL A 179 17.15 -14.99 16.37
C VAL A 179 17.88 -13.67 16.65
N ALA A 180 17.40 -12.55 16.13
CA ALA A 180 18.00 -11.24 16.35
C ALA A 180 17.95 -10.82 17.83
N GLN A 181 16.85 -11.11 18.55
CA GLN A 181 16.74 -10.85 19.99
C GLN A 181 17.73 -11.68 20.79
N THR A 182 17.81 -12.99 20.53
CA THR A 182 18.76 -13.88 21.21
C THR A 182 20.21 -13.51 20.89
N ALA A 183 20.53 -13.22 19.62
CA ALA A 183 21.85 -12.78 19.21
C ALA A 183 22.23 -11.45 19.87
N THR A 184 21.28 -10.52 20.04
CA THR A 184 21.51 -9.25 20.74
C THR A 184 21.84 -9.48 22.21
N GLN A 185 21.11 -10.34 22.90
CA GLN A 185 21.38 -10.70 24.30
C GLN A 185 22.75 -11.38 24.46
N TRP A 186 23.11 -12.27 23.52
CA TRP A 186 24.38 -12.99 23.54
C TRP A 186 25.58 -12.07 23.24
N LEU A 187 25.44 -11.15 22.27
CA LEU A 187 26.47 -10.15 21.97
C LEU A 187 26.70 -9.17 23.13
N LEU A 188 25.62 -8.77 23.82
CA LEU A 188 25.71 -7.91 25.00
C LEU A 188 26.49 -8.60 26.13
N GLY A 189 26.22 -9.88 26.38
CA GLY A 189 26.92 -10.67 27.38
C GLY A 189 28.40 -10.91 27.07
N LEU A 190 28.77 -11.08 25.79
CA LEU A 190 30.16 -11.31 25.38
C LEU A 190 31.08 -10.09 25.51
N VAL A 191 30.54 -8.89 25.30
CA VAL A 191 31.35 -7.65 25.27
C VAL A 191 31.48 -7.04 26.67
N GLY A 192 30.80 -7.58 27.70
CA GLY A 192 30.88 -7.10 29.08
C GLY A 192 30.39 -5.65 29.25
N LEU A 193 29.61 -5.15 28.29
CA LEU A 193 29.09 -3.78 28.22
C LEU A 193 27.67 -3.67 28.79
N ASP A 194 27.31 -4.53 29.75
CA ASP A 194 25.98 -4.57 30.39
C ASP A 194 25.55 -3.22 31.00
N GLY A 195 26.48 -2.28 31.22
CA GLY A 195 26.22 -0.94 31.75
C GLY A 195 26.30 0.23 30.75
N SER A 196 26.75 0.03 29.50
CA SER A 196 26.91 1.15 28.55
C SER A 196 25.60 1.48 27.86
N LEU A 197 24.95 2.56 28.31
CA LEU A 197 23.73 3.11 27.69
C LEU A 197 23.89 3.29 26.17
N LEU A 198 25.05 3.75 25.70
CA LEU A 198 25.33 4.00 24.28
C LEU A 198 25.42 2.71 23.44
N ALA A 199 26.03 1.64 23.97
CA ALA A 199 26.13 0.36 23.28
C ALA A 199 24.77 -0.36 23.19
N ASN A 200 23.98 -0.27 24.27
CA ASN A 200 22.63 -0.83 24.27
C ASN A 200 21.69 -0.05 23.32
N LEU A 201 21.80 1.29 23.30
CA LEU A 201 21.00 2.11 22.38
C LEU A 201 21.34 1.83 20.92
N SER A 202 22.63 1.69 20.58
CA SER A 202 23.07 1.45 19.20
C SER A 202 22.65 0.08 18.67
N LEU A 203 22.75 -0.97 19.51
CA LEU A 203 22.28 -2.31 19.16
C LEU A 203 20.75 -2.36 18.99
N ARG A 204 20.00 -1.71 19.89
CA ARG A 204 18.54 -1.58 19.76
C ARG A 204 18.16 -0.81 18.50
N ALA A 205 18.87 0.28 18.18
CA ALA A 205 18.64 1.04 16.97
C ALA A 205 18.93 0.20 15.71
N LEU A 206 20.02 -0.59 15.71
CA LEU A 206 20.33 -1.51 14.63
C LEU A 206 19.23 -2.56 14.45
N ALA A 207 18.81 -3.20 15.54
CA ALA A 207 17.72 -4.18 15.53
C ALA A 207 16.41 -3.56 15.03
N LEU A 208 16.10 -2.32 15.42
CA LEU A 208 14.94 -1.58 14.94
C LEU A 208 15.03 -1.30 13.43
N VAL A 209 16.18 -0.82 12.94
CA VAL A 209 16.39 -0.56 11.51
C VAL A 209 16.22 -1.84 10.69
N ILE A 210 16.75 -2.96 11.19
CA ILE A 210 16.62 -4.27 10.57
C ILE A 210 15.15 -4.72 10.56
N ALA A 211 14.43 -4.57 11.67
CA ALA A 211 13.01 -4.91 11.78
C ALA A 211 12.13 -4.06 10.84
N VAL A 212 12.39 -2.75 10.78
CA VAL A 212 11.74 -1.84 9.83
C VAL A 212 12.05 -2.27 8.40
N GLY A 213 13.30 -2.61 8.08
CA GLY A 213 13.71 -3.11 6.78
C GLY A 213 12.95 -4.38 6.36
N ALA A 214 12.83 -5.35 7.27
CA ALA A 214 12.05 -6.57 7.04
C ALA A 214 10.57 -6.25 6.80
N ASN A 215 9.97 -5.37 7.61
CA ASN A 215 8.58 -4.96 7.40
C ASN A 215 8.39 -4.26 6.05
N ILE A 216 9.32 -3.40 5.62
CA ILE A 216 9.24 -2.76 4.30
C ILE A 216 9.17 -3.83 3.21
N VAL A 217 10.00 -4.87 3.29
CA VAL A 217 9.97 -6.00 2.33
C VAL A 217 8.60 -6.67 2.34
N ILE A 218 8.03 -6.95 3.52
CA ILE A 218 6.70 -7.58 3.64
C ILE A 218 5.60 -6.70 3.04
N PHE A 219 5.61 -5.39 3.32
CA PHE A 219 4.63 -4.46 2.77
C PHE A 219 4.78 -4.31 1.25
N VAL A 220 6.01 -4.22 0.74
CA VAL A 220 6.27 -4.20 -0.71
C VAL A 220 5.79 -5.49 -1.35
N LEU A 221 6.07 -6.64 -0.74
CA LEU A 221 5.64 -7.94 -1.23
C LEU A 221 4.11 -8.04 -1.27
N ALA A 222 3.44 -7.64 -0.18
CA ALA A 222 1.98 -7.58 -0.11
C ALA A 222 1.40 -6.67 -1.19
N PHE A 223 1.92 -5.45 -1.35
CA PHE A 223 1.46 -4.56 -2.40
C PHE A 223 1.76 -5.09 -3.79
N ALA A 224 2.96 -5.62 -4.06
CA ALA A 224 3.32 -6.16 -5.37
C ALA A 224 2.44 -7.35 -5.77
N LEU A 225 2.22 -8.29 -4.86
CA LEU A 225 1.45 -9.50 -5.10
C LEU A 225 -0.06 -9.24 -5.22
N LEU A 226 -0.60 -8.28 -4.47
CA LEU A 226 -2.03 -8.01 -4.46
C LEU A 226 -2.46 -6.89 -5.41
N SER A 227 -1.56 -6.00 -5.84
CA SER A 227 -1.86 -4.89 -6.76
C SER A 227 -2.27 -5.33 -8.15
N GLY A 228 -1.71 -6.44 -8.64
CA GLY A 228 -1.96 -6.97 -9.98
C GLY A 228 -1.78 -5.94 -11.10
N SER A 229 -1.02 -4.87 -10.87
CA SER A 229 -1.06 -3.65 -11.70
C SER A 229 0.14 -3.50 -12.63
N GLY A 230 1.10 -4.43 -12.61
CA GLY A 230 2.36 -4.26 -13.36
C GLY A 230 3.13 -2.98 -13.01
N ARG A 231 2.73 -2.27 -11.95
CA ARG A 231 3.39 -1.02 -11.53
C ARG A 231 4.81 -1.34 -11.07
N PRO A 232 5.79 -0.49 -11.39
CA PRO A 232 7.15 -0.67 -10.91
C PRO A 232 7.16 -0.65 -9.38
N THR A 233 7.67 -1.72 -8.77
CA THR A 233 7.83 -1.91 -7.31
C THR A 233 8.53 -0.72 -6.63
N ARG A 234 9.33 0.04 -7.40
CA ARG A 234 10.03 1.25 -6.99
C ARG A 234 9.09 2.37 -6.49
N MET A 235 7.85 2.44 -6.98
CA MET A 235 6.86 3.43 -6.52
C MET A 235 6.14 3.00 -5.23
N MET A 236 6.13 1.69 -4.92
CA MET A 236 5.45 1.14 -3.74
C MET A 236 6.24 1.33 -2.44
N TRP A 237 7.55 1.54 -2.53
CA TRP A 237 8.45 1.60 -1.37
C TRP A 237 8.11 2.73 -0.39
N ARG A 238 7.57 3.87 -0.86
CA ARG A 238 7.24 5.02 0.01
C ARG A 238 6.04 4.77 0.91
N GLY A 239 5.00 4.11 0.42
CA GLY A 239 3.89 3.72 1.28
C GLY A 239 4.18 2.44 2.07
N ALA A 240 5.06 1.56 1.57
CA ALA A 240 5.58 0.45 2.37
C ALA A 240 6.42 0.95 3.56
N LEU A 241 7.20 2.02 3.39
CA LEU A 241 7.91 2.67 4.49
C LEU A 241 6.94 3.22 5.55
N LEU A 242 5.88 3.91 5.12
CA LEU A 242 4.84 4.42 6.02
C LEU A 242 4.14 3.27 6.77
N GLY A 243 3.80 2.19 6.06
CA GLY A 243 3.23 0.98 6.65
C GLY A 243 4.19 0.29 7.63
N ALA A 244 5.46 0.15 7.29
CA ALA A 244 6.47 -0.48 8.13
C ALA A 244 6.72 0.32 9.43
N VAL A 245 6.86 1.64 9.32
CA VAL A 245 7.02 2.51 10.49
C VAL A 245 5.77 2.49 11.34
N GLY A 246 4.59 2.60 10.74
CA GLY A 246 3.32 2.50 11.45
C GLY A 246 3.15 1.15 12.15
N PHE A 247 3.62 0.06 11.55
CA PHE A 247 3.52 -1.28 12.10
C PHE A 247 4.45 -1.46 13.32
N GLU A 248 5.67 -0.93 13.27
CA GLU A 248 6.55 -0.88 14.45
C GLU A 248 5.97 -0.04 15.58
N VAL A 249 5.41 1.14 15.27
CA VAL A 249 4.73 1.98 16.28
C VAL A 249 3.55 1.23 16.90
N LEU A 250 2.77 0.52 16.08
CA LEU A 250 1.65 -0.28 16.56
C LEU A 250 2.15 -1.39 17.49
N LYS A 251 3.23 -2.10 17.13
CA LYS A 251 3.81 -3.17 17.96
C LYS A 251 4.28 -2.63 19.32
N ALA A 252 4.95 -1.49 19.31
CA ALA A 252 5.35 -0.82 20.54
C ALA A 252 4.14 -0.45 21.41
N ALA A 253 3.08 0.10 20.80
CA ALA A 253 1.85 0.43 21.52
C ALA A 253 1.17 -0.82 22.11
N ALA A 254 1.09 -1.92 21.37
CA ALA A 254 0.55 -3.18 21.88
C ALA A 254 1.38 -3.75 23.03
N ALA A 255 2.72 -3.68 22.95
CA ALA A 255 3.59 -4.13 24.04
C ALA A 255 3.32 -3.36 25.34
N VAL A 256 3.15 -2.03 25.24
CA VAL A 256 2.81 -1.18 26.41
C VAL A 256 1.43 -1.52 26.97
N LEU A 257 0.43 -1.73 26.11
CA LEU A 257 -0.93 -2.08 26.54
C LEU A 257 -0.99 -3.44 27.24
N LEU A 258 -0.27 -4.43 26.70
CA LEU A 258 -0.21 -5.79 27.28
C LEU A 258 0.47 -5.79 28.65
N ALA A 259 1.54 -5.01 28.83
CA ALA A 259 2.25 -4.91 30.11
C ALA A 259 1.36 -4.39 31.26
N GLY A 260 0.34 -3.58 30.96
CA GLY A 260 -0.57 -3.01 31.97
C GLY A 260 -1.87 -3.79 32.20
N THR A 261 -2.24 -4.72 31.32
CA THR A 261 -3.61 -5.29 31.28
C THR A 261 -3.71 -6.71 31.89
N LEU A 262 -2.59 -7.40 32.11
CA LEU A 262 -2.56 -8.81 32.56
C LEU A 262 -2.71 -9.02 34.08
N GLY A 263 -3.07 -7.99 34.85
CA GLY A 263 -3.17 -8.08 36.31
C GLY A 263 -4.36 -8.90 36.84
N ASN A 264 -5.34 -9.26 36.00
CA ASN A 264 -6.53 -10.03 36.41
C ASN A 264 -6.82 -11.20 35.43
N PRO A 265 -6.78 -12.47 35.89
CA PRO A 265 -6.92 -13.66 35.05
C PRO A 265 -8.21 -13.74 34.24
N VAL A 266 -9.32 -13.23 34.76
CA VAL A 266 -10.63 -13.30 34.08
C VAL A 266 -10.69 -12.34 32.89
N TYR A 267 -10.09 -11.15 33.04
CA TYR A 267 -9.99 -10.20 31.93
C TYR A 267 -8.94 -10.63 30.91
N ALA A 268 -7.89 -11.37 31.32
CA ALA A 268 -6.82 -11.80 30.44
C ALA A 268 -7.31 -12.69 29.28
N SER A 269 -8.16 -13.68 29.54
CA SER A 269 -8.64 -14.61 28.50
C SER A 269 -9.53 -13.90 27.45
N PHE A 270 -10.44 -13.02 27.91
CA PHE A 270 -11.28 -12.22 27.01
C PHE A 270 -10.47 -11.16 26.26
N ALA A 271 -9.51 -10.52 26.95
CA ALA A 271 -8.64 -9.50 26.38
C ALA A 271 -7.73 -10.05 25.28
N VAL A 272 -7.32 -11.32 25.34
CA VAL A 272 -6.52 -11.94 24.27
C VAL A 272 -7.30 -11.99 22.96
N LEU A 273 -8.54 -12.50 22.97
CA LEU A 273 -9.34 -12.63 21.75
C LEU A 273 -9.77 -11.27 21.19
N VAL A 274 -10.31 -10.40 22.05
CA VAL A 274 -10.73 -9.06 21.64
C VAL A 274 -9.54 -8.21 21.25
N GLY A 275 -8.44 -8.29 22.00
CA GLY A 275 -7.19 -7.61 21.72
C GLY A 275 -6.60 -8.03 20.38
N LEU A 276 -6.62 -9.34 20.06
CA LEU A 276 -6.20 -9.85 18.76
C LEU A 276 -7.08 -9.32 17.63
N LEU A 277 -8.40 -9.32 17.81
CA LEU A 277 -9.33 -8.79 16.81
C LEU A 277 -9.07 -7.29 16.54
N VAL A 278 -8.93 -6.49 17.59
CA VAL A 278 -8.63 -5.06 17.51
C VAL A 278 -7.25 -4.84 16.88
N TRP A 279 -6.25 -5.63 17.26
CA TRP A 279 -4.91 -5.60 16.72
C TRP A 279 -4.92 -5.82 15.20
N ILE A 280 -5.52 -6.91 14.74
CA ILE A 280 -5.67 -7.21 13.31
C ILE A 280 -6.40 -6.07 12.62
N ASN A 281 -7.46 -5.52 13.23
CA ASN A 281 -8.19 -4.39 12.65
C ASN A 281 -7.31 -3.14 12.46
N LEU A 282 -6.52 -2.79 13.46
CA LEU A 282 -5.61 -1.64 13.39
C LEU A 282 -4.53 -1.86 12.32
N VAL A 283 -3.97 -3.07 12.24
CA VAL A 283 -3.02 -3.43 11.18
C VAL A 283 -3.68 -3.30 9.80
N MET A 284 -4.90 -3.82 9.61
CA MET A 284 -5.59 -3.72 8.34
C MET A 284 -5.94 -2.28 7.96
N ARG A 285 -6.32 -1.44 8.93
CA ARG A 285 -6.52 0.00 8.69
C ARG A 285 -5.23 0.67 8.25
N LEU A 286 -4.11 0.33 8.90
CA LEU A 286 -2.78 0.82 8.52
C LEU A 286 -2.41 0.38 7.10
N VAL A 287 -2.66 -0.88 6.73
CA VAL A 287 -2.43 -1.39 5.36
C VAL A 287 -3.27 -0.60 4.36
N MET A 288 -4.57 -0.41 4.64
CA MET A 288 -5.48 0.37 3.79
C MET A 288 -5.02 1.84 3.65
N PHE A 289 -4.59 2.48 4.74
CA PHE A 289 -4.08 3.85 4.69
C PHE A 289 -2.75 3.93 3.92
N SER A 290 -1.85 2.98 4.12
CA SER A 290 -0.59 2.86 3.36
C SER A 290 -0.85 2.64 1.88
N ALA A 291 -1.88 1.87 1.53
CA ALA A 291 -2.34 1.71 0.15
C ALA A 291 -2.89 3.02 -0.42
N ALA A 292 -3.69 3.78 0.33
CA ALA A 292 -4.18 5.09 -0.12
C ALA A 292 -3.02 6.10 -0.30
N TRP A 293 -2.03 6.05 0.58
CA TRP A 293 -0.79 6.84 0.49
C TRP A 293 0.01 6.51 -0.78
N THR A 294 0.26 5.23 -1.08
CA THR A 294 0.93 4.85 -2.34
C THR A 294 0.15 5.32 -3.58
N ALA A 295 -1.18 5.30 -3.51
CA ALA A 295 -2.05 5.59 -4.64
C ALA A 295 -2.19 7.07 -4.98
N THR A 296 -1.93 7.94 -4.01
CA THR A 296 -2.04 9.41 -4.13
C THR A 296 -0.72 10.08 -4.47
N TRP A 297 0.32 9.28 -4.75
CA TRP A 297 1.66 9.77 -5.02
C TRP A 297 1.81 10.54 -6.35
N LEU A 298 0.83 10.46 -7.25
CA LEU A 298 0.85 11.27 -8.47
C LEU A 298 0.45 12.74 -8.21
N PRO A 299 1.26 13.71 -8.67
CA PRO A 299 0.97 15.13 -8.52
C PRO A 299 -0.19 15.55 -9.44
N MET A 300 -1.40 15.68 -8.88
CA MET A 300 -2.55 16.31 -9.55
C MET A 300 -2.65 17.79 -9.15
N PRO A 301 -2.85 18.74 -10.09
CA PRO A 301 -2.99 20.16 -9.78
C PRO A 301 -4.26 20.44 -8.94
N PRO A 302 -4.21 21.39 -7.99
CA PRO A 302 -5.39 21.81 -7.21
C PRO A 302 -6.44 22.55 -8.09
N PRO A 303 -7.73 22.58 -7.71
CA PRO A 303 -8.36 22.09 -6.47
C PRO A 303 -8.74 20.61 -6.55
N TYR A 304 -8.43 19.87 -5.49
CA TYR A 304 -8.81 18.46 -5.34
C TYR A 304 -10.16 18.41 -4.60
N THR A 305 -11.22 17.97 -5.29
CA THR A 305 -12.58 17.83 -4.74
C THR A 305 -12.97 16.36 -4.76
N GLY A 306 -12.50 15.58 -3.79
CA GLY A 306 -12.86 14.16 -3.66
C GLY A 306 -12.42 13.29 -4.84
N SER A 307 -12.66 11.98 -4.69
CA SER A 307 -12.33 10.87 -5.60
C SER A 307 -11.56 11.26 -6.86
N LEU A 308 -10.29 10.80 -6.96
CA LEU A 308 -9.56 10.88 -8.22
C LEU A 308 -10.49 10.53 -9.38
N PRO A 309 -10.51 11.34 -10.45
CA PRO A 309 -11.25 10.98 -11.65
C PRO A 309 -10.87 9.56 -12.03
N LEU A 310 -11.87 8.72 -12.27
CA LEU A 310 -11.60 7.40 -12.82
C LEU A 310 -10.79 7.62 -14.11
N PRO A 311 -9.64 6.94 -14.27
CA PRO A 311 -8.82 7.05 -15.49
C PRO A 311 -9.64 6.94 -16.78
N GLU A 312 -10.63 6.06 -16.77
CA GLU A 312 -11.57 5.80 -17.86
C GLU A 312 -12.49 7.00 -18.14
N GLU A 313 -12.90 7.77 -17.13
CA GLU A 313 -13.74 8.96 -17.31
C GLU A 313 -12.95 10.16 -17.85
N HIS A 314 -11.63 10.20 -17.68
CA HIS A 314 -10.79 11.37 -18.01
C HIS A 314 -9.67 11.07 -19.02
N GLY A 315 -9.68 9.89 -19.65
CA GLY A 315 -8.69 9.50 -20.66
C GLY A 315 -7.25 9.37 -20.14
N MET A 316 -7.05 9.24 -18.83
CA MET A 316 -5.72 9.03 -18.23
C MET A 316 -5.41 7.53 -18.16
N ASP A 317 -4.36 7.08 -18.84
CA ASP A 317 -3.90 5.68 -18.78
C ASP A 317 -2.72 5.54 -17.80
N TRP A 318 -2.98 5.04 -16.58
CA TRP A 318 -1.95 4.86 -15.55
C TRP A 318 -0.91 3.78 -15.88
N THR A 319 -1.09 3.01 -16.96
CA THR A 319 -0.10 2.01 -17.41
C THR A 319 1.02 2.63 -18.23
N ARG A 320 0.86 3.89 -18.66
CA ARG A 320 1.84 4.62 -19.47
C ARG A 320 2.43 5.77 -18.66
N PRO A 321 3.77 5.82 -18.46
CA PRO A 321 4.40 6.93 -17.78
C PRO A 321 4.12 8.25 -18.53
N ASP A 322 3.55 9.18 -17.82
CA ASP A 322 3.02 10.48 -18.27
C ASP A 322 4.10 11.44 -18.82
N TRP A 323 5.38 11.06 -18.81
CA TRP A 323 6.38 11.75 -19.63
C TRP A 323 6.19 11.49 -21.13
N VAL A 324 5.56 10.38 -21.52
CA VAL A 324 5.30 10.05 -22.93
C VAL A 324 4.22 10.96 -23.49
N SER A 325 3.17 11.32 -22.75
CA SER A 325 2.15 12.27 -23.22
C SER A 325 2.73 13.67 -23.43
N GLY A 326 3.67 14.09 -22.56
CA GLY A 326 4.43 15.33 -22.76
C GLY A 326 5.42 15.28 -23.94
N VAL A 327 5.96 14.10 -24.28
CA VAL A 327 6.82 13.90 -25.46
C VAL A 327 5.99 13.83 -26.74
N THR A 328 4.89 13.07 -26.76
CA THR A 328 3.99 12.98 -27.93
C THR A 328 3.31 14.30 -28.22
N ALA A 329 2.90 15.06 -27.20
CA ALA A 329 2.38 16.42 -27.39
C ALA A 329 3.45 17.37 -27.96
N ARG A 330 4.71 17.27 -27.50
CA ARG A 330 5.83 18.05 -28.04
C ARG A 330 6.20 17.64 -29.48
N VAL A 331 6.13 16.35 -29.81
CA VAL A 331 6.35 15.81 -31.16
C VAL A 331 5.22 16.26 -32.10
N ALA A 332 3.96 16.10 -31.70
CA ALA A 332 2.80 16.55 -32.47
C ALA A 332 2.81 18.08 -32.69
N ALA A 333 3.21 18.86 -31.69
CA ALA A 333 3.37 20.31 -31.83
C ALA A 333 4.51 20.68 -32.81
N ARG A 334 5.63 19.93 -32.79
CA ARG A 334 6.72 20.10 -33.77
C ARG A 334 6.27 19.77 -35.18
N GLU A 335 5.62 18.64 -35.39
CA GLU A 335 5.10 18.24 -36.72
C GLU A 335 4.07 19.24 -37.25
N ALA A 336 3.18 19.75 -36.39
CA ALA A 336 2.22 20.79 -36.77
C ALA A 336 2.91 22.10 -37.16
N ALA A 337 3.99 22.48 -36.48
CA ALA A 337 4.79 23.65 -36.81
C ALA A 337 5.54 23.49 -38.15
N GLU A 338 6.09 22.30 -38.42
CA GLU A 338 6.75 21.99 -39.70
C GLU A 338 5.76 22.00 -40.87
N ARG A 339 4.57 21.41 -40.71
CA ARG A 339 3.51 21.46 -41.74
C ARG A 339 3.07 22.90 -42.05
N ARG A 340 2.99 23.77 -41.03
CA ARG A 340 2.69 25.20 -41.23
C ARG A 340 3.81 25.92 -41.98
N ARG A 341 5.08 25.61 -41.68
CA ARG A 341 6.24 26.17 -42.40
C ARG A 341 6.27 25.69 -43.85
N ALA A 342 6.05 24.40 -44.10
CA ALA A 342 5.99 23.83 -45.45
C ALA A 342 4.85 24.46 -46.28
N ARG A 343 3.66 24.65 -45.69
CA ARG A 343 2.54 25.35 -46.35
C ARG A 343 2.87 26.81 -46.68
N ARG A 344 3.54 27.53 -45.77
CA ARG A 344 3.98 28.92 -46.02
C ARG A 344 5.06 28.99 -47.11
N ALA A 345 5.99 28.04 -47.13
CA ALA A 345 7.00 27.95 -48.19
C ALA A 345 6.37 27.66 -49.56
N LEU A 346 5.43 26.71 -49.63
CA LEU A 346 4.67 26.42 -50.86
C LEU A 346 3.85 27.63 -51.33
N ALA A 347 3.17 28.33 -50.42
CA ALA A 347 2.47 29.57 -50.75
C ALA A 347 3.41 30.68 -51.26
N GLY A 348 4.62 30.77 -50.69
CA GLY A 348 5.68 31.67 -51.18
C GLY A 348 6.15 31.31 -52.60
N VAL A 349 6.39 30.03 -52.87
CA VAL A 349 6.82 29.57 -54.21
C VAL A 349 5.71 29.79 -55.25
N LEU A 350 4.46 29.49 -54.91
CA LEU A 350 3.32 29.69 -55.80
C LEU A 350 3.06 31.17 -56.10
N SER A 351 3.24 32.07 -55.12
CA SER A 351 3.10 33.51 -55.34
C SER A 351 4.24 34.09 -56.21
N LEU A 352 5.46 33.58 -56.08
CA LEU A 352 6.57 33.96 -56.96
C LEU A 352 6.37 33.47 -58.41
N LEU A 353 5.85 32.26 -58.60
CA LEU A 353 5.51 31.75 -59.94
C LEU A 353 4.36 32.55 -60.57
N GLY A 354 3.35 32.93 -59.79
CA GLY A 354 2.27 33.81 -60.25
C GLY A 354 2.77 35.20 -60.66
N ALA A 355 3.70 35.78 -59.90
CA ALA A 355 4.31 37.07 -60.21
C ALA A 355 5.18 37.02 -61.49
N ALA A 356 5.94 35.93 -61.69
CA ALA A 356 6.72 35.72 -62.91
C ALA A 356 5.84 35.56 -64.16
N GLY A 357 4.70 34.88 -64.02
CA GLY A 357 3.70 34.76 -65.09
C GLY A 357 3.10 36.11 -65.50
N ALA A 358 2.77 36.97 -64.53
CA ALA A 358 2.23 38.31 -64.79
C ALA A 358 3.27 39.28 -65.42
N ALA A 359 4.54 39.15 -65.03
CA ALA A 359 5.64 39.91 -65.65
C ALA A 359 5.90 39.45 -67.11
N GLY A 360 5.75 38.15 -67.39
CA GLY A 360 5.90 37.60 -68.74
C GLY A 360 4.81 38.07 -69.70
N THR A 361 3.56 38.11 -69.26
CA THR A 361 2.42 38.54 -70.11
C THR A 361 2.45 40.05 -70.41
N THR A 362 2.87 40.86 -69.45
CA THR A 362 3.07 42.31 -69.64
C THR A 362 4.24 42.61 -70.57
N ALA A 363 5.36 41.89 -70.44
CA ALA A 363 6.51 42.01 -71.35
C ALA A 363 6.17 41.58 -72.79
N TRP A 364 5.39 40.51 -72.96
CA TRP A 364 4.93 40.06 -74.28
C TRP A 364 3.97 41.07 -74.95
N ALA A 365 3.02 41.63 -74.17
CA ALA A 365 2.09 42.64 -74.67
C ALA A 365 2.78 43.95 -75.10
N LEU A 366 3.82 44.37 -74.36
CA LEU A 366 4.62 45.56 -74.72
C LEU A 366 5.47 45.33 -75.97
N ARG A 367 5.98 44.11 -76.19
CA ARG A 367 6.78 43.77 -77.38
C ARG A 367 5.93 43.73 -78.65
N ARG A 368 4.66 43.31 -78.54
CA ARG A 368 3.71 43.30 -79.67
C ARG A 368 3.33 44.72 -80.13
N ARG A 369 3.15 45.67 -79.19
CA ARG A 369 2.86 47.08 -79.53
C ARG A 369 4.00 47.85 -80.20
N ARG A 370 5.25 47.40 -80.08
CA ARG A 370 6.41 48.00 -80.78
C ARG A 370 6.61 47.48 -82.20
N GLY A 371 5.92 46.40 -82.59
CA GLY A 371 5.98 45.85 -83.95
C GLY A 371 5.11 46.58 -84.98
N ASP A 372 4.10 47.34 -84.54
CA ASP A 372 3.11 48.00 -85.42
C ASP A 372 3.44 49.49 -85.71
N ARG A 373 4.70 49.91 -85.56
CA ARG A 373 5.16 51.29 -85.87
C ARG A 373 6.43 51.33 -86.72
N VAL A 374 6.50 50.50 -87.76
CA VAL A 374 7.44 50.68 -88.88
C VAL A 374 6.67 50.67 -90.17
#